data_AF-A0A438F2N0-F1
#
_entry.id   AF-A0A438F2N0-F1
#
_cell.length_a   1.000
_cell.length_b   1.000
_cell.length_c   1.000
_cell.angle_alpha   90.00
_cell.angle_beta   90.00
_cell.angle_gamma   90.00
#
_symmetry.space_group_name_H-M   'P 1'
#
loop_
_entity.id
_entity.type
_entity.pdbx_description
1 polymer ?
#
loop_
_entity_poly.entity_id
_entity_poly.type
_entity_poly.pdbx_seq_one_letter_code
_entity_poly.pdbx_strand_id
1 'polypeptide(L)'
;MISRDHRHASCWLIGESIREIYQGVGHQYRPKDIVADIRNKFGVGISYGKTWRAREFALSSIRGSLEESYSALPSYCYVLEHKNLDTITESIYLPGHQRDWMILDDISSRVVLPPKTRRLAGIPRNERILSGGESKHRWRCGRCGDYGHNRKSCK
;
A
#
# COMPACT_ATOMS: atom_id res chain seq x y z
N MET A 1 -25.71 -15.65 18.65
CA MET A 1 -25.05 -16.95 18.36
C MET A 1 -23.69 -16.95 19.02
N ILE A 2 -23.47 -17.83 20.01
CA ILE A 2 -22.22 -17.90 20.77
C ILE A 2 -21.14 -18.50 19.86
N SER A 3 -20.15 -17.68 19.48
CA SER A 3 -18.89 -18.17 18.94
C SER A 3 -18.22 -19.02 20.02
N ARG A 4 -18.34 -20.35 19.91
CA ARG A 4 -17.58 -21.30 20.74
C ARG A 4 -16.14 -21.32 20.25
N ASP A 5 -15.42 -20.22 20.51
CA ASP A 5 -14.00 -20.12 20.22
C ASP A 5 -13.26 -21.14 21.09
N HIS A 6 -12.59 -22.10 20.45
CA HIS A 6 -11.97 -23.20 21.15
C HIS A 6 -10.68 -22.76 21.86
N ARG A 7 -10.62 -22.94 23.18
CA ARG A 7 -9.53 -22.45 24.03
C ARG A 7 -8.15 -22.92 23.56
N HIS A 8 -8.06 -24.16 23.07
CA HIS A 8 -6.79 -24.76 22.63
C HIS A 8 -6.46 -24.51 21.15
N ALA A 9 -7.35 -23.92 20.37
CA ALA A 9 -7.05 -23.55 18.99
C ALA A 9 -6.24 -22.25 19.00
N SER A 10 -4.90 -22.36 19.01
CA SER A 10 -3.99 -21.23 18.98
C SER A 10 -3.82 -20.71 17.56
N CYS A 11 -3.63 -19.39 17.39
CA CYS A 11 -3.45 -18.79 16.07
C CYS A 11 -2.16 -19.27 15.38
N TRP A 12 -1.13 -19.64 16.15
CA TRP A 12 0.09 -20.22 15.61
C TRP A 12 -0.16 -21.59 14.97
N LEU A 13 -0.83 -22.49 15.68
CA LEU A 13 -1.13 -23.84 15.18
C LEU A 13 -2.04 -23.78 13.95
N ILE A 14 -3.05 -22.90 13.99
CA ILE A 14 -3.90 -22.64 12.83
C ILE A 14 -3.07 -22.09 11.66
N GLY A 15 -2.18 -21.13 11.92
CA GLY A 15 -1.31 -20.51 10.92
C GLY A 15 -0.39 -21.51 10.23
N GLU A 16 0.27 -22.38 10.99
CA GLU A 16 1.06 -23.50 10.44
C GLU A 16 0.19 -24.43 9.59
N SER A 17 -1.01 -24.77 10.06
CA SER A 17 -1.91 -25.70 9.36
C SER A 17 -2.44 -25.18 8.01
N ILE A 18 -2.52 -23.87 7.83
CA ILE A 18 -3.01 -23.22 6.60
C ILE A 18 -1.86 -22.74 5.70
N ARG A 19 -0.59 -22.87 6.12
CA ARG A 19 0.57 -22.38 5.38
C ARG A 19 0.65 -22.98 3.97
N GLU A 20 0.43 -24.28 3.85
CA GLU A 20 0.48 -25.01 2.58
C GLU A 20 -0.59 -24.54 1.58
N ILE A 21 -1.75 -24.09 2.08
CA ILE A 21 -2.86 -23.59 1.25
C ILE A 21 -2.45 -22.32 0.49
N TYR A 22 -1.63 -21.46 1.12
CA TYR A 22 -1.15 -20.22 0.53
C TYR A 22 0.02 -20.40 -0.45
N GLN A 23 0.64 -21.58 -0.51
CA GLN A 23 1.69 -21.90 -1.49
C GLN A 23 1.11 -22.27 -2.86
N GLY A 24 -0.20 -22.57 -2.94
CA GLY A 24 -0.92 -22.82 -4.19
C GLY A 24 -1.15 -21.57 -5.03
N VAL A 25 -1.06 -21.70 -6.35
CA VAL A 25 -1.17 -20.58 -7.29
C VAL A 25 -2.60 -20.01 -7.33
N GLY A 26 -2.75 -18.73 -6.98
CA GLY A 26 -3.92 -17.91 -7.36
C GLY A 26 -5.07 -17.80 -6.36
N HIS A 27 -5.07 -18.52 -5.23
CA HIS A 27 -6.17 -18.39 -4.26
C HIS A 27 -5.92 -17.27 -3.24
N GLN A 28 -6.71 -16.19 -3.31
CA GLN A 28 -6.83 -15.23 -2.21
C GLN A 28 -7.68 -15.85 -1.10
N TYR A 29 -7.02 -16.52 -0.16
CA TYR A 29 -7.68 -17.19 0.96
C TYR A 29 -8.06 -16.16 2.04
N ARG A 30 -9.35 -15.99 2.29
CA ARG A 30 -9.89 -14.95 3.20
C ARG A 30 -10.07 -15.52 4.61
N PRO A 31 -10.15 -14.66 5.64
CA PRO A 31 -10.44 -15.11 7.00
C PRO A 31 -11.71 -15.97 7.14
N LYS A 32 -12.74 -15.74 6.32
CA LYS A 32 -13.97 -16.57 6.35
C LYS A 32 -13.72 -18.00 5.89
N ASP A 33 -12.83 -18.17 4.93
CA ASP A 33 -12.48 -19.47 4.35
C ASP A 33 -11.69 -20.30 5.38
N ILE A 34 -10.77 -19.65 6.10
CA ILE A 34 -10.03 -20.27 7.22
C ILE A 34 -10.99 -20.78 8.31
N VAL A 35 -12.01 -19.99 8.68
CA VAL A 35 -13.01 -20.43 9.66
C VAL A 35 -13.77 -21.67 9.16
N ALA A 36 -14.17 -21.68 7.89
CA ALA A 36 -14.86 -22.81 7.30
C ALA A 36 -13.98 -24.05 7.26
N ASP A 37 -12.74 -23.92 6.82
CA ASP A 37 -11.83 -25.07 6.66
C ASP A 37 -11.36 -25.63 8.00
N ILE A 38 -11.07 -24.79 8.99
CA ILE A 38 -10.75 -25.29 10.33
C ILE A 38 -11.95 -26.01 10.96
N ARG A 39 -13.16 -25.49 10.72
CA ARG A 39 -14.38 -26.17 11.16
C ARG A 39 -14.60 -27.50 10.44
N ASN A 40 -14.36 -27.56 9.13
CA ASN A 40 -14.55 -28.77 8.34
C ASN A 40 -13.48 -29.84 8.62
N LYS A 41 -12.21 -29.43 8.76
CA LYS A 41 -11.07 -30.32 8.96
C LYS A 41 -10.95 -30.83 10.38
N PHE A 42 -11.24 -29.99 11.38
CA PHE A 42 -11.01 -30.31 12.79
C PHE A 42 -12.29 -30.32 13.64
N GLY A 43 -13.43 -29.89 13.10
CA GLY A 43 -14.68 -29.76 13.88
C GLY A 43 -14.65 -28.60 14.89
N VAL A 44 -13.66 -27.71 14.81
CA VAL A 44 -13.38 -26.69 15.81
C VAL A 44 -13.89 -25.32 15.37
N GLY A 45 -14.64 -24.65 16.26
CA GLY A 45 -14.99 -23.25 16.10
C GLY A 45 -13.83 -22.33 16.52
N ILE A 46 -13.47 -21.39 15.66
CA ILE A 46 -12.43 -20.39 15.93
C ILE A 46 -12.98 -18.98 15.78
N SER A 47 -12.52 -18.06 16.63
CA SER A 47 -12.89 -16.65 16.52
C SER A 47 -12.25 -15.98 15.30
N TYR A 48 -12.91 -14.94 14.79
CA TYR A 48 -12.39 -14.12 13.69
C TYR A 48 -11.01 -13.53 14.00
N GLY A 49 -10.79 -13.03 15.22
CA GLY A 49 -9.51 -12.44 15.63
C GLY A 49 -8.34 -13.43 15.61
N LYS A 50 -8.57 -14.70 16.01
CA LYS A 50 -7.56 -15.76 15.87
C LYS A 50 -7.28 -16.08 14.42
N THR A 51 -8.34 -16.11 13.62
CA THR A 51 -8.26 -16.38 12.18
C THR A 51 -7.43 -15.33 11.45
N TRP A 52 -7.66 -14.05 11.75
CA TRP A 52 -6.85 -12.95 11.22
C TRP A 52 -5.38 -13.08 11.62
N ARG A 53 -5.09 -13.31 12.90
CA ARG A 53 -3.71 -13.49 13.37
C ARG A 53 -3.02 -14.70 12.75
N ALA A 54 -3.73 -15.81 12.60
CA ALA A 54 -3.22 -17.02 11.96
C ALA A 54 -2.86 -16.77 10.48
N ARG A 55 -3.70 -16.01 9.77
CA ARG A 55 -3.44 -15.57 8.39
C ARG A 55 -2.18 -14.73 8.30
N GLU A 56 -2.05 -13.70 9.13
CA GLU A 56 -0.87 -12.83 9.12
C GLU A 56 0.41 -13.61 9.45
N PHE A 57 0.34 -14.54 10.40
CA PHE A 57 1.44 -15.45 10.70
C PHE A 57 1.82 -16.32 9.49
N ALA A 58 0.85 -17.01 8.87
CA ALA A 58 1.11 -17.86 7.71
C ALA A 58 1.73 -17.07 6.55
N LEU A 59 1.21 -15.86 6.27
CA LEU A 59 1.75 -14.98 5.22
C LEU A 59 3.18 -14.53 5.54
N SER A 60 3.46 -14.15 6.80
CA SER A 60 4.79 -13.79 7.25
C SER A 60 5.78 -14.95 7.15
N SER A 61 5.35 -16.18 7.44
CA SER A 61 6.21 -17.36 7.33
C SER A 61 6.51 -17.75 5.87
N ILE A 62 5.62 -17.44 4.93
CA ILE A 62 5.81 -17.78 3.50
C ILE A 62 6.59 -16.69 2.77
N ARG A 63 6.21 -15.43 2.97
CA ARG A 63 6.77 -14.29 2.23
C ARG A 63 7.98 -13.67 2.93
N GLY A 64 8.28 -14.10 4.15
CA GLY A 64 9.21 -13.41 5.03
C GLY A 64 8.56 -12.21 5.70
N SER A 65 9.34 -11.55 6.54
CA SER A 65 8.93 -10.30 7.17
C SER A 65 8.93 -9.14 6.15
N LEU A 66 8.16 -8.09 6.48
CA LEU A 66 8.23 -6.81 5.76
C LEU A 66 9.66 -6.25 5.79
N GLU A 67 10.34 -6.41 6.93
CA GLU A 67 11.72 -5.96 7.13
C GLU A 67 12.69 -6.65 6.17
N GLU A 68 12.64 -7.97 6.07
CA GLU A 68 13.47 -8.74 5.13
C GLU A 68 13.15 -8.35 3.68
N SER A 69 11.87 -8.20 3.34
CA SER A 69 11.42 -7.84 1.98
C SER A 69 11.95 -6.48 1.52
N TYR A 70 12.10 -5.53 2.43
CA TYR A 70 12.54 -4.16 2.16
C TYR A 70 13.98 -3.86 2.58
N SER A 71 14.69 -4.84 3.15
CA SER A 71 16.06 -4.68 3.66
C SER A 71 17.06 -4.18 2.61
N ALA A 72 16.83 -4.45 1.32
CA ALA A 72 17.66 -4.02 0.20
C ALA A 72 17.34 -2.60 -0.31
N LEU A 73 16.27 -1.94 0.16
CA LEU A 73 15.93 -0.60 -0.32
C LEU A 73 16.99 0.47 0.00
N PRO A 74 17.55 0.54 1.23
CA PRO A 74 18.57 1.56 1.54
C PRO A 74 19.81 1.44 0.65
N SER A 75 20.28 0.22 0.41
CA SER A 75 21.43 -0.04 -0.47
C SER A 75 21.11 0.25 -1.94
N TYR A 76 19.89 -0.06 -2.39
CA TYR A 76 19.42 0.28 -3.73
C TYR A 76 19.36 1.80 -3.97
N CYS A 77 18.77 2.56 -3.03
CA CYS A 77 18.72 4.03 -3.10
C CYS A 77 20.13 4.64 -3.18
N TYR A 78 21.06 4.15 -2.36
CA TYR A 78 22.46 4.57 -2.43
C TYR A 78 23.06 4.35 -3.83
N VAL A 79 22.92 3.16 -4.40
CA VAL A 79 23.45 2.85 -5.75
C VAL A 79 22.81 3.75 -6.82
N LEU A 80 21.52 4.09 -6.67
CA LEU A 80 20.82 4.98 -7.59
C LEU A 80 21.40 6.39 -7.60
N GLU A 81 21.66 6.97 -6.42
CA GLU A 81 22.27 8.29 -6.28
C GLU A 81 23.67 8.34 -6.94
N HIS A 82 24.45 7.27 -6.77
CA HIS A 82 25.81 7.21 -7.30
C HIS A 82 25.85 7.02 -8.83
N LYS A 83 24.88 6.31 -9.41
CA LYS A 83 24.80 6.10 -10.86
C LYS A 83 24.10 7.24 -11.60
N ASN A 84 23.19 7.94 -10.93
CA ASN A 84 22.38 9.01 -11.51
C ASN A 84 22.40 10.23 -10.58
N LEU A 85 23.39 11.11 -10.77
CA LEU A 85 23.67 12.28 -9.92
C LEU A 85 22.48 13.24 -9.74
N ASP A 86 21.51 13.25 -10.66
CA ASP A 86 20.29 14.07 -10.58
C ASP A 86 19.12 13.39 -9.82
N THR A 87 19.32 12.18 -9.31
CA THR A 87 18.28 11.45 -8.57
C THR A 87 18.32 11.86 -7.11
N ILE A 88 17.26 12.50 -6.63
CA ILE A 88 17.09 12.82 -5.21
C ILE A 88 16.36 11.65 -4.55
N THR A 89 17.02 10.92 -3.66
CA THR A 89 16.34 9.96 -2.78
C THR A 89 16.48 10.38 -1.32
N GLU A 90 15.36 10.71 -0.66
CA GLU A 90 15.37 10.91 0.80
C GLU A 90 15.20 9.55 1.48
N SER A 91 16.30 8.85 1.74
CA SER A 91 16.26 7.69 2.64
C SER A 91 16.15 8.18 4.08
N ILE A 92 15.01 7.89 4.73
CA ILE A 92 14.78 8.17 6.15
C ILE A 92 15.68 7.29 7.04
N TYR A 93 16.18 6.18 6.49
CA TYR A 93 17.13 5.30 7.15
C TYR A 93 18.54 5.76 6.85
N LEU A 94 19.32 6.08 7.89
CA LEU A 94 20.77 6.17 7.74
C LEU A 94 21.24 4.79 7.32
N PRO A 95 21.81 4.64 6.12
CA PRO A 95 22.35 3.36 5.77
C PRO A 95 23.55 3.13 6.71
N GLY A 96 23.60 1.97 7.36
CA GLY A 96 24.65 1.64 8.34
C GLY A 96 26.05 1.65 7.71
N HIS A 97 27.07 1.09 8.36
CA HIS A 97 28.38 1.01 7.72
C HIS A 97 28.28 0.26 6.39
N GLN A 98 28.86 0.80 5.32
CA GLN A 98 28.83 0.25 3.95
C GLN A 98 29.24 -1.23 3.83
N ARG A 99 29.91 -1.79 4.85
CA ARG A 99 30.37 -3.18 4.91
C ARG A 99 29.26 -4.16 5.30
N ASP A 100 28.22 -3.68 5.97
CA ASP A 100 27.07 -4.48 6.40
C ASP A 100 25.98 -4.54 5.32
N TRP A 101 26.16 -3.79 4.23
CA TRP A 101 25.20 -3.78 3.15
C TRP A 101 25.41 -5.03 2.30
N MET A 102 24.44 -5.94 2.33
CA MET A 102 24.32 -7.02 1.35
C MET A 102 23.94 -6.42 -0.02
N ILE A 103 24.88 -5.74 -0.67
CA ILE A 103 24.73 -5.38 -2.08
C ILE A 103 24.96 -6.66 -2.85
N LEU A 104 23.87 -7.35 -3.19
CA LEU A 104 23.94 -8.48 -4.12
C LEU A 104 24.62 -7.99 -5.41
N ASP A 105 25.56 -8.74 -5.93
CA ASP A 105 26.33 -8.39 -7.15
C ASP A 105 25.40 -8.10 -8.35
N ASP A 106 24.22 -8.71 -8.32
CA ASP A 106 23.10 -8.48 -9.23
C ASP A 106 22.51 -7.05 -9.12
N ILE A 107 22.45 -6.44 -7.93
CA ILE A 107 22.00 -5.03 -7.75
C ILE A 107 23.07 -4.06 -8.27
N SER A 108 24.35 -4.33 -7.98
CA SER A 108 25.46 -3.48 -8.41
C SER A 108 25.60 -3.43 -9.94
N SER A 109 25.36 -4.54 -10.63
CA SER A 109 25.47 -4.64 -12.08
C SER A 109 24.26 -4.11 -12.87
N ARG A 110 23.08 -3.95 -12.24
CA ARG A 110 21.88 -3.43 -12.92
C ARG A 110 22.04 -1.98 -13.35
N VAL A 111 21.85 -1.73 -14.65
CA VAL A 111 21.70 -0.37 -15.21
C VAL A 111 20.26 0.07 -14.98
N VAL A 112 20.03 0.93 -14.00
CA VAL A 112 18.70 1.47 -13.71
C VAL A 112 18.45 2.68 -14.59
N LEU A 113 17.50 2.55 -15.52
CA LEU A 113 16.99 3.67 -16.30
C LEU A 113 15.94 4.44 -15.48
N PRO A 114 15.79 5.75 -15.70
CA PRO A 114 14.72 6.53 -15.09
C PRO A 114 13.36 5.85 -15.33
N PRO A 115 12.45 5.85 -14.34
CA PRO A 115 11.14 5.25 -14.51
C PRO A 115 10.40 5.99 -15.62
N LYS A 116 9.89 5.23 -16.60
CA LYS A 116 9.02 5.76 -17.67
C LYS A 116 7.66 6.10 -17.06
N THR A 117 7.57 7.25 -16.39
CA THR A 117 6.32 7.71 -15.80
C THR A 117 5.48 8.37 -16.89
N ARG A 118 4.31 7.80 -17.19
CA ARG A 118 3.24 8.57 -17.83
C ARG A 118 2.59 9.36 -16.71
N ARG A 119 2.46 10.68 -16.87
CA ARG A 119 1.59 11.47 -15.99
C ARG A 119 0.20 10.84 -16.05
N LEU A 120 -0.27 10.24 -14.96
CA LEU A 120 -1.64 9.74 -14.89
C LEU A 120 -2.57 10.90 -15.26
N ALA A 121 -3.56 10.64 -16.11
CA ALA A 121 -4.58 11.63 -16.39
C ALA A 121 -5.23 11.99 -15.05
N GLY A 122 -5.01 13.24 -14.59
CA GLY A 122 -5.58 13.70 -13.35
C GLY A 122 -7.11 13.64 -13.43
N ILE A 123 -7.76 13.55 -12.26
CA ILE A 123 -9.21 13.73 -12.19
C ILE A 123 -9.54 15.11 -12.77
N PRO A 124 -10.44 15.22 -13.76
CA PRO A 124 -10.90 16.50 -14.27
C PRO A 124 -11.42 17.33 -13.10
N ARG A 125 -10.85 18.52 -12.87
CA ARG A 125 -11.37 19.41 -11.83
C ARG A 125 -12.61 20.11 -12.37
N ASN A 126 -13.67 20.11 -11.57
CA ASN A 126 -14.88 20.89 -11.87
C ASN A 126 -14.58 22.41 -11.83
N GLU A 127 -13.58 22.83 -11.06
CA GLU A 127 -13.11 24.21 -10.98
C GLU A 127 -11.72 24.36 -11.61
N ARG A 128 -11.58 25.36 -12.49
CA ARG A 128 -10.30 25.79 -13.05
C ARG A 128 -9.41 26.36 -11.95
N ILE A 129 -8.15 25.93 -11.91
CA ILE A 129 -7.11 26.58 -11.09
C ILE A 129 -6.71 27.87 -11.79
N LEU A 130 -6.81 28.99 -11.09
CA LEU A 130 -6.38 30.29 -11.56
C LEU A 130 -4.85 30.42 -11.43
N SER A 131 -4.21 31.05 -12.40
CA SER A 131 -2.77 31.37 -12.34
C SER A 131 -2.47 32.45 -11.30
N GLY A 132 -1.22 32.57 -10.85
CA GLY A 132 -0.80 33.65 -9.97
C GLY A 132 -1.06 35.03 -10.60
N GLY A 133 -1.94 35.82 -10.01
CA GLY A 133 -2.39 37.12 -10.52
C GLY A 133 -3.79 37.12 -11.16
N GLU A 134 -4.37 35.95 -11.43
CA GLU A 134 -5.77 35.84 -11.88
C GLU A 134 -6.72 35.95 -10.68
N SER A 135 -7.61 36.95 -10.68
CA SER A 135 -8.65 37.08 -9.65
C SER A 135 -9.89 36.26 -10.03
N LYS A 136 -10.58 35.68 -9.03
CA LYS A 136 -11.91 35.10 -9.24
C LYS A 136 -12.86 36.23 -9.67
N HIS A 137 -13.15 36.34 -10.95
CA HIS A 137 -14.11 37.31 -11.45
C HIS A 137 -15.47 37.08 -10.78
N ARG A 138 -15.92 38.05 -9.97
CA ARG A 138 -17.30 38.09 -9.52
C ARG A 138 -18.16 38.41 -10.73
N TRP A 139 -19.12 37.55 -11.04
CA TRP A 139 -20.06 37.77 -12.12
C TRP A 139 -20.87 39.04 -11.84
N ARG A 140 -20.86 39.97 -12.81
CA ARG A 140 -21.61 41.23 -12.77
C ARG A 140 -22.98 41.04 -13.41
N CYS A 141 -24.04 41.55 -12.79
CA CYS A 141 -25.37 41.53 -13.36
C CYS A 141 -25.43 42.44 -14.60
N GLY A 142 -25.78 41.89 -15.76
CA GLY A 142 -25.90 42.65 -17.01
C GLY A 142 -27.11 43.61 -17.07
N ARG A 143 -27.93 43.71 -16.01
CA ARG A 143 -29.08 44.65 -15.93
C ARG A 143 -28.79 45.84 -15.03
N CYS A 144 -28.37 45.63 -13.78
CA CYS A 144 -28.09 46.72 -12.82
C CYS A 144 -26.60 47.02 -12.65
N GLY A 145 -25.71 46.14 -13.11
CA GLY A 145 -24.26 46.33 -12.95
C GLY A 145 -23.69 45.92 -11.59
N ASP A 146 -24.53 45.48 -10.64
CA ASP A 146 -24.08 45.00 -9.33
C ASP A 146 -23.60 43.54 -9.37
N TYR A 147 -22.82 43.15 -8.34
CA TYR A 147 -22.28 41.80 -8.19
C TYR A 147 -23.16 40.92 -7.30
N GLY A 148 -23.01 39.59 -7.43
CA GLY A 148 -23.61 38.62 -6.50
C GLY A 148 -24.96 38.05 -6.95
N HIS A 149 -25.49 38.48 -8.09
CA HIS A 149 -26.70 37.93 -8.67
C HIS A 149 -26.64 37.98 -10.21
N ASN A 150 -27.54 37.27 -10.89
CA ASN A 150 -27.60 37.26 -12.35
C ASN A 150 -28.79 38.08 -12.85
N ARG A 151 -28.83 38.37 -14.16
CA ARG A 151 -29.89 39.17 -14.78
C ARG A 151 -31.31 38.62 -14.54
N LYS A 152 -31.46 37.29 -14.40
CA LYS A 152 -32.75 36.63 -14.16
C LYS A 152 -33.22 36.80 -12.71
N SER A 153 -32.29 36.91 -11.76
CA SER A 153 -32.57 37.08 -10.34
C SER A 153 -32.40 38.54 -9.87
N CYS A 154 -32.29 39.48 -10.80
CA CYS A 154 -32.18 40.91 -10.51
C CYS A 154 -33.56 41.44 -10.12
N LYS A 155 -33.70 41.86 -8.86
CA LYS A 155 -34.88 42.60 -8.38
C LYS A 155 -34.86 44.02 -8.91
#